data_AF-A0A231GSK9-F1
#
_entry.id   AF-A0A231GSK9-F1
#
_cell.length_a   1.000
_cell.length_b   1.000
_cell.length_c   1.000
_cell.angle_alpha   90.00
_cell.angle_beta   90.00
_cell.angle_gamma   90.00
#
_symmetry.space_group_name_H-M   'P 1'
#
loop_
_entity.id
_entity.type
_entity.pdbx_description
1 polymer ?
#
loop_
_entity_poly.entity_id
_entity_poly.type
_entity_poly.pdbx_seq_one_letter_code
_entity_poly.pdbx_strand_id
1 'polypeptide(L)' 'MDTPLRVLADDVTTWRALTDVFAEHLPGIPIDGKAPEAAAVSLNTILEYIPGGAPALQADLQAALHTAGKAN' A
#
# COMPACT_ATOMS: atom_id res chain seq x y z
N MET A 1 -5.20 8.87 -0.31
CA MET A 1 -4.23 7.74 -0.30
C MET A 1 -2.93 8.18 -0.98
N ASP A 2 -2.54 9.42 -0.70
CA ASP A 2 -1.54 10.16 -1.48
C ASP A 2 -0.22 10.26 -0.72
N THR A 3 -0.16 9.60 0.45
CA THR A 3 1.06 9.40 1.22
C THR A 3 2.03 8.56 0.38
N PRO A 4 3.30 9.00 0.22
CA PRO A 4 4.32 8.22 -0.47
C PRO A 4 4.50 6.86 0.20
N LEU A 5 4.72 5.81 -0.59
CA LEU A 5 5.01 4.47 -0.09
C LEU A 5 6.19 4.47 0.87
N ARG A 6 7.20 5.31 0.62
CA ARG A 6 8.36 5.43 1.51
C ARG A 6 7.99 5.84 2.94
N VAL A 7 7.05 6.77 3.09
CA VAL A 7 6.60 7.23 4.41
C VAL A 7 5.83 6.11 5.13
N LEU A 8 5.02 5.35 4.38
CA LEU A 8 4.30 4.19 4.93
C LEU A 8 5.24 3.03 5.26
N ALA A 9 6.34 2.88 4.53
CA ALA A 9 7.35 1.85 4.73
C ALA A 9 8.26 2.09 5.94
N ASP A 10 8.41 3.35 6.37
CA ASP A 10 9.09 3.69 7.62
C ASP A 10 8.32 3.19 8.85
N ASP A 11 6.98 3.07 8.77
CA ASP A 11 6.17 2.41 9.78
C ASP A 11 6.08 0.90 9.48
N VAL A 12 6.85 0.11 10.22
CA VAL A 12 6.92 -1.34 10.04
C VAL A 12 5.56 -2.04 10.23
N THR A 13 4.71 -1.56 11.12
CA THR A 13 3.40 -2.17 11.40
C THR A 13 2.44 -1.87 10.26
N THR A 14 2.37 -0.61 9.85
CA THR A 14 1.59 -0.18 8.68
C THR A 14 2.05 -0.88 7.41
N TRP A 15 3.36 -0.93 7.18
CA TRP A 15 3.95 -1.58 6.01
C TRP A 15 3.60 -3.06 5.93
N ARG A 16 3.70 -3.79 7.05
CA ARG A 16 3.32 -5.22 7.10
C ARG A 16 1.86 -5.43 6.69
N ALA A 17 0.94 -4.64 7.23
CA ALA A 17 -0.48 -4.74 6.90
C ALA A 17 -0.73 -4.44 5.41
N LEU A 18 -0.07 -3.43 4.84
CA LEU A 18 -0.18 -3.11 3.42
C LEU A 18 0.40 -4.22 2.52
N THR A 19 1.55 -4.80 2.89
CA THR A 19 2.17 -5.88 2.12
C THR A 19 1.35 -7.16 2.10
N ASP A 20 0.57 -7.42 3.15
CA ASP A 20 -0.36 -8.56 3.20
C ASP A 20 -1.48 -8.38 2.16
N VAL A 21 -2.08 -7.18 2.12
CA VAL A 21 -3.07 -6.81 1.10
C VAL A 21 -2.48 -6.87 -0.31
N PHE A 22 -1.25 -6.38 -0.51
CA PHE A 22 -0.57 -6.51 -1.81
C PHE A 22 -0.33 -7.96 -2.21
N ALA A 23 0.04 -8.83 -1.28
CA ALA A 23 0.25 -10.25 -1.57
C ALA A 23 -1.05 -10.94 -2.01
N GLU A 24 -2.19 -10.53 -1.44
CA GLU A 24 -3.51 -11.05 -1.80
C GLU A 24 -3.98 -10.59 -3.18
N HIS A 25 -3.87 -9.28 -3.45
CA HIS A 25 -4.43 -8.67 -4.67
C HIS A 25 -3.46 -8.59 -5.84
N LEU A 26 -2.14 -8.53 -5.58
CA LEU A 26 -1.07 -8.37 -6.57
C LEU A 26 -0.04 -9.51 -6.49
N PRO A 27 -0.46 -10.78 -6.69
CA PRO A 27 0.45 -11.91 -6.62
C PRO A 27 1.53 -11.80 -7.70
N GLY A 28 2.81 -11.78 -7.28
CA GLY A 28 3.96 -11.71 -8.19
C GLY A 28 4.48 -10.31 -8.50
N ILE A 29 3.89 -9.25 -7.93
CA ILE A 29 4.43 -7.88 -8.02
C ILE A 29 5.19 -7.55 -6.72
N PRO A 30 6.53 -7.51 -6.73
CA PRO A 30 7.29 -7.11 -5.57
C PRO A 30 7.18 -5.59 -5.37
N ILE A 31 6.43 -5.17 -4.35
CA ILE A 31 6.38 -3.76 -3.95
C ILE A 31 7.39 -3.52 -2.82
N ASP A 32 8.44 -2.76 -3.13
CA ASP A 32 9.48 -2.38 -2.18
C ASP A 32 9.33 -0.92 -1.76
N GLY A 33 8.92 -0.70 -0.51
CA GLY A 33 8.73 0.63 0.07
C GLY A 33 10.03 1.38 0.36
N LYS A 34 11.20 0.72 0.26
CA LYS A 34 12.52 1.35 0.42
C LYS A 34 13.19 1.71 -0.90
N ALA A 35 12.65 1.21 -2.02
CA ALA A 35 13.17 1.52 -3.33
C ALA A 35 13.05 3.03 -3.64
N PRO A 36 13.95 3.61 -4.45
CA PRO A 36 13.94 5.04 -4.74
C PRO A 36 12.63 5.52 -5.35
N GLU A 37 11.95 4.69 -6.14
CA GLU A 37 10.64 4.97 -6.72
C GLU A 37 9.51 5.11 -5.67
N ALA A 38 9.62 4.44 -4.52
CA ALA A 38 8.62 4.50 -3.45
C ALA A 38 8.48 5.89 -2.82
N ALA A 39 9.49 6.76 -3.00
CA ALA A 39 9.42 8.16 -2.60
C ALA A 39 8.50 9.00 -3.50
N ALA A 40 8.30 8.57 -4.75
CA ALA A 40 7.48 9.27 -5.75
C ALA A 40 6.12 8.58 -6.01
N VAL A 41 5.98 7.31 -5.63
CA VAL A 41 4.75 6.52 -5.82
C VAL A 41 3.91 6.53 -4.54
N SER A 42 2.60 6.76 -4.70
CA SER A 42 1.61 6.64 -3.63
C SER A 42 0.73 5.41 -3.82
N LEU A 43 -0.03 5.02 -2.79
CA LEU A 43 -1.02 3.94 -2.91
C LEU A 43 -2.06 4.25 -4.01
N ASN A 44 -2.44 5.52 -4.17
CA ASN A 44 -3.37 5.95 -5.21
C ASN A 44 -2.78 5.69 -6.61
N THR A 45 -1.50 6.00 -6.80
CA THR A 45 -0.78 5.73 -8.04
C THR A 45 -0.75 4.24 -8.38
N ILE A 46 -0.59 3.35 -7.39
CA ILE A 46 -0.68 1.90 -7.62
C ILE A 46 -2.07 1.51 -8.13
N LEU A 47 -3.13 2.06 -7.54
CA LEU A 47 -4.51 1.78 -7.96
C LEU A 47 -4.77 2.23 -9.40
N GLU A 48 -4.16 3.33 -9.86
CA GLU A 48 -4.26 3.81 -11.24
C GLU A 48 -3.59 2.87 -12.25
N TYR A 49 -2.55 2.13 -11.83
CA TYR A 49 -1.88 1.15 -12.68
C TYR A 49 -2.66 -0.16 -12.86
N ILE A 50 -3.71 -0.40 -12.07
CA ILE A 50 -4.48 -1.63 -12.13
C ILE A 50 -5.69 -1.44 -13.07
N PRO A 51 -5.65 -2.02 -14.28
CA PRO A 51 -6.75 -1.89 -15.23
C PRO A 51 -8.01 -2.58 -14.71
N GLY A 52 -9.14 -1.88 -14.78
CA GLY A 52 -10.46 -2.39 -14.34
C GLY A 52 -10.98 -1.80 -13.03
N GLY A 53 -10.17 -0.98 -12.34
CA GLY A 53 -10.53 -0.39 -11.07
C GLY A 53 -10.55 -1.46 -9.99
N ALA A 54 -9.69 -1.33 -8.98
CA ALA A 54 -9.63 -2.29 -7.88
C ALA A 54 -10.28 -1.70 -6.62
N PRO A 55 -11.62 -1.52 -6.58
CA PRO A 55 -12.30 -0.96 -5.41
C PRO A 55 -12.16 -1.86 -4.18
N ALA A 56 -12.03 -3.19 -4.38
CA ALA A 56 -11.72 -4.13 -3.31
C ALA A 56 -10.33 -3.86 -2.72
N LEU A 57 -9.28 -3.83 -3.56
CA LEU A 57 -7.93 -3.46 -3.13
C LEU A 57 -7.88 -2.09 -2.45
N GLN A 58 -8.57 -1.08 -3.00
CA GLN A 58 -8.63 0.23 -2.36
C GLN A 58 -9.25 0.15 -0.97
N ALA A 59 -10.36 -0.57 -0.81
CA ALA A 59 -11.03 -0.74 0.48
C ALA A 59 -10.13 -1.47 1.48
N ASP A 60 -9.45 -2.54 1.06
CA ASP A 60 -8.55 -3.32 1.91
C ASP A 60 -7.31 -2.52 2.31
N LEU A 61 -6.73 -1.73 1.40
CA LEU A 61 -5.63 -0.81 1.73
C LEU A 61 -6.08 0.27 2.71
N GLN A 62 -7.28 0.82 2.56
CA GLN A 62 -7.84 1.78 3.52
C GLN A 62 -8.07 1.14 4.89
N ALA A 63 -8.58 -0.09 4.92
CA ALA A 63 -8.77 -0.85 6.16
C ALA A 63 -7.44 -1.15 6.85
N ALA A 64 -6.41 -1.53 6.10
CA ALA A 64 -5.07 -1.77 6.60
C ALA A 64 -4.46 -0.50 7.23
N LEU A 65 -4.58 0.65 6.56
CA LEU A 65 -4.13 1.94 7.10
C LEU A 65 -4.86 2.32 8.40
N HIS A 66 -6.17 2.10 8.46
CA HIS A 66 -6.95 2.43 9.65
C HIS A 66 -6.67 1.47 10.82
N THR A 67 -6.38 0.20 10.53
CA THR A 67 -6.02 -0.80 11.54
C THR A 67 -4.63 -0.53 12.12
N ALA A 68 -3.65 -0.22 11.27
CA ALA A 68 -2.31 0.10 11.72
C ALA A 68 -2.25 1.44 12.47
N GLY A 69 -2.99 2.45 12.00
CA GLY A 69 -3.12 3.74 12.70
C GLY A 69 -3.89 3.70 14.02
N LYS A 70 -4.60 2.60 14.32
CA LYS A 70 -5.32 2.38 15.59
C LYS A 70 -4.49 1.71 16.68
N ALA A 71 -3.26 1.27 16.38
CA ALA A 71 -2.41 0.57 17.33
C ALA A 71 -1.57 1.51 18.23
N ASN A 72 -1.92 2.79 18.32
CA ASN A 72 -1.21 3.78 19.14
C ASN A 72 -2.13 4.54 20.09
#